data_AF-A0A7S7NL58-F1
#
_entry.id   AF-A0A7S7NL58-F1
#
_cell.length_a   1.000
_cell.length_b   1.000
_cell.length_c   1.000
_cell.angle_alpha   90.00
_cell.angle_beta   90.00
_cell.angle_gamma   90.00
#
_symmetry.space_group_name_H-M   'P 1'
#
loop_
_entity.id
_entity.type
_entity.pdbx_description
1 polymer ?
#
loop_
_entity_poly.entity_id
_entity_poly.type
_entity_poly.pdbx_seq_one_letter_code
_entity_poly.pdbx_strand_id
1 'polypeptide(L)'
;MAVIGPASGNPNGTPRRRRMMLKTVKLSTHEIELLVSLASDQLFRREFIDPKMPGHVSKSEDITLGKSLVARLKAVLDQDKVRTALPGKKTG
;
A
#
# COMPACT_ATOMS: atom_id res chain seq x y z
N MET A 1 -48.44 -21.16 20.35
CA MET A 1 -47.84 -19.93 20.93
C MET A 1 -46.63 -19.58 20.09
N ALA A 2 -46.63 -18.38 19.49
CA ALA A 2 -45.53 -17.86 18.69
C ALA A 2 -44.73 -16.85 19.51
N VAL A 3 -43.40 -16.86 19.39
CA VAL A 3 -42.55 -15.70 19.68
C VAL A 3 -41.40 -15.70 18.66
N ILE A 4 -41.60 -15.02 17.54
CA ILE A 4 -40.54 -14.68 16.59
C ILE A 4 -40.15 -13.24 16.93
N GLY A 5 -39.01 -13.06 17.60
CA GLY A 5 -38.45 -11.73 17.84
C GLY A 5 -37.91 -11.11 16.54
N PRO A 6 -38.00 -9.79 16.36
CA PRO A 6 -37.44 -9.15 15.17
C PRO A 6 -35.91 -9.13 15.26
N ALA A 7 -35.25 -9.83 14.33
CA ALA A 7 -33.84 -9.63 14.05
C ALA A 7 -33.66 -8.24 13.42
N SER A 8 -33.47 -7.22 14.27
CA SER A 8 -33.11 -5.87 13.85
C SER A 8 -31.67 -5.81 13.36
N GLY A 9 -31.42 -6.33 12.16
CA GLY A 9 -30.24 -6.01 11.37
C GLY A 9 -30.57 -4.85 10.45
N ASN A 10 -29.99 -3.67 10.69
CA ASN A 10 -30.12 -2.52 9.79
C ASN A 10 -29.45 -2.85 8.44
N PRO A 11 -30.20 -2.95 7.31
CA PRO A 11 -29.63 -3.28 6.00
C PRO A 11 -28.85 -2.11 5.36
N ASN A 12 -28.87 -0.92 5.96
CA ASN A 12 -28.33 0.32 5.39
C ASN A 12 -27.04 0.81 6.06
N GLY A 13 -26.26 -0.06 6.68
CA GLY A 13 -24.91 0.29 7.15
C GLY A 13 -23.99 0.58 5.96
N THR A 14 -23.98 1.81 5.44
CA THR A 14 -23.00 2.24 4.44
C THR A 14 -21.60 1.91 4.98
N PRO A 15 -20.74 1.20 4.22
CA PRO A 15 -19.41 0.87 4.69
C PRO A 15 -18.71 2.17 5.06
N ARG A 16 -18.25 2.27 6.32
CA ARG A 16 -17.47 3.41 6.79
C ARG A 16 -16.21 3.49 5.91
N ARG A 17 -16.24 4.33 4.88
CA ARG A 17 -15.06 4.68 4.08
C ARG A 17 -13.99 5.13 5.08
N ARG A 18 -12.89 4.38 5.16
CA ARG A 18 -11.73 4.80 5.94
C ARG A 18 -11.32 6.18 5.44
N ARG A 19 -11.44 7.18 6.30
CA ARG A 19 -10.99 8.54 6.00
C ARG A 19 -9.48 8.49 5.84
N MET A 20 -9.00 8.65 4.61
CA MET A 20 -7.57 8.74 4.30
C MET A 20 -7.05 10.07 4.82
N MET A 21 -6.21 10.03 5.85
CA MET A 21 -5.52 11.21 6.38
C MET A 21 -4.10 11.22 5.82
N LEU A 22 -3.69 12.34 5.23
CA LEU A 22 -2.33 12.51 4.74
C LEU A 22 -1.38 12.79 5.90
N LYS A 23 -0.20 12.16 5.86
CA LYS A 23 0.92 12.41 6.78
C LYS A 23 2.21 12.52 5.98
N THR A 24 3.11 13.39 6.43
CA THR A 24 4.44 13.57 5.84
C THR A 24 5.50 13.12 6.82
N VAL A 25 6.50 12.39 6.33
CA VAL A 25 7.68 11.95 7.08
C VAL A 25 8.94 12.25 6.27
N LYS A 26 10.06 12.53 6.94
CA LYS A 26 11.37 12.64 6.30
C LYS A 26 12.06 11.28 6.43
N LEU A 27 12.59 10.79 5.32
CA LEU A 27 13.31 9.52 5.23
C LEU A 27 14.55 9.75 4.37
N SER A 28 15.63 9.06 4.71
CA SER A 28 16.81 8.93 3.86
C SER A 28 16.53 8.00 2.67
N THR A 29 17.35 8.12 1.62
CA THR A 29 17.29 7.24 0.46
C THR A 29 17.36 5.76 0.86
N HIS A 30 18.26 5.42 1.80
CA HIS A 30 18.43 4.05 2.26
C HIS A 30 17.21 3.49 3.02
N GLU A 31 16.55 4.32 3.84
CA GLU A 31 15.30 3.92 4.49
C GLU A 31 14.18 3.69 3.47
N ILE A 32 14.11 4.49 2.41
CA ILE A 32 13.13 4.29 1.33
C ILE A 32 13.44 3.00 0.56
N GLU A 33 14.70 2.71 0.27
CA GLU A 33 15.13 1.43 -0.35
C GLU A 33 14.72 0.22 0.48
N LEU A 34 15.00 0.26 1.79
CA LEU A 34 14.61 -0.80 2.72
C LEU A 34 13.09 -0.98 2.75
N LEU A 35 12.32 0.11 2.85
CA LEU A 35 10.86 0.08 2.86
C LEU A 35 10.29 -0.49 1.56
N VAL A 36 10.86 -0.12 0.41
CA VAL A 36 10.46 -0.66 -0.89
C VAL A 36 10.70 -2.16 -0.96
N SER A 37 11.86 -2.64 -0.49
CA SER A 37 12.21 -4.05 -0.45
C SER A 37 11.21 -4.84 0.40
N LEU A 38 11.05 -4.45 1.68
CA LEU A 38 10.14 -5.11 2.61
C LEU A 38 8.69 -5.09 2.12
N ALA A 39 8.22 -3.96 1.59
CA ALA A 39 6.86 -3.85 1.08
C ALA A 39 6.63 -4.71 -0.17
N SER A 40 7.64 -4.86 -1.04
CA SER A 40 7.56 -5.72 -2.22
C SER A 40 7.42 -7.19 -1.83
N ASP A 41 8.21 -7.64 -0.85
CA ASP A 41 8.13 -9.02 -0.34
C ASP A 41 6.76 -9.32 0.28
N GLN A 42 6.23 -8.37 1.08
CA GLN A 42 4.91 -8.54 1.70
C GLN A 42 3.79 -8.52 0.66
N LEU A 43 3.88 -7.70 -0.39
CA LEU A 43 2.92 -7.71 -1.49
C LEU A 43 2.97 -9.03 -2.27
N PHE A 44 4.17 -9.51 -2.56
CA PHE A 44 4.35 -10.79 -3.25
C PHE A 44 3.71 -11.94 -2.46
N ARG A 45 3.95 -11.99 -1.15
CA ARG A 45 3.31 -12.98 -0.28
C ARG A 45 1.78 -12.87 -0.33
N ARG A 46 1.23 -11.66 -0.18
CA ARG A 46 -0.23 -11.45 -0.19
C ARG A 46 -0.89 -11.77 -1.52
N GLU A 47 -0.18 -11.60 -2.63
CA GLU A 47 -0.71 -11.82 -3.96
C GLU A 47 -0.56 -13.27 -4.44
N PHE A 48 0.53 -13.96 -4.07
CA PHE A 48 0.89 -15.25 -4.68
C PHE A 48 0.97 -16.42 -3.69
N ILE A 49 1.16 -16.15 -2.40
CA ILE A 49 1.30 -17.17 -1.36
C ILE A 49 -0.01 -17.28 -0.57
N ASP A 50 -0.50 -16.17 -0.03
CA ASP A 50 -1.67 -16.17 0.85
C ASP A 50 -2.95 -16.74 0.19
N PRO A 51 -3.23 -16.53 -1.12
CA PRO A 51 -4.39 -17.15 -1.77
C PRO A 51 -4.38 -18.67 -1.83
N LYS A 52 -3.22 -19.30 -1.59
CA LYS A 52 -3.08 -20.76 -1.53
C LYS A 52 -3.37 -21.31 -0.13
N MET A 53 -3.56 -20.45 0.87
CA MET A 53 -3.87 -20.87 2.24
C MET A 53 -5.37 -21.11 2.42
N PRO A 54 -5.79 -22.23 3.04
CA PRO A 54 -7.20 -22.49 3.33
C PRO A 54 -7.83 -21.36 4.15
N GLY A 55 -9.03 -20.92 3.75
CA GLY A 55 -9.75 -19.86 4.44
C GLY A 55 -9.21 -18.45 4.21
N HIS A 56 -8.27 -18.25 3.27
CA HIS A 56 -7.79 -16.90 2.94
C HIS A 56 -8.88 -16.05 2.29
N VAL A 57 -9.08 -14.83 2.82
CA VAL A 57 -9.93 -13.81 2.22
C VAL A 57 -9.06 -12.74 1.59
N SER A 58 -9.09 -12.66 0.26
CA SER A 58 -8.32 -11.67 -0.48
C SER A 58 -8.86 -10.25 -0.23
N LYS A 59 -7.95 -9.30 -0.02
CA LYS A 59 -8.25 -7.87 0.04
C LYS A 59 -7.61 -7.20 -1.17
N SER A 60 -8.21 -7.38 -2.33
CA SER A 60 -7.72 -6.87 -3.62
C SER A 60 -7.48 -5.36 -3.63
N GLU A 61 -8.29 -4.60 -2.87
CA GLU A 61 -8.09 -3.16 -2.68
C GLU A 61 -6.77 -2.84 -1.97
N ASP A 62 -6.41 -3.59 -0.91
CA ASP A 62 -5.16 -3.41 -0.17
C ASP A 62 -3.93 -3.77 -1.04
N ILE A 63 -4.05 -4.80 -1.88
CA ILE A 63 -3.00 -5.21 -2.82
C ILE A 63 -2.78 -4.11 -3.87
N THR A 64 -3.86 -3.59 -4.45
CA THR A 64 -3.81 -2.50 -5.44
C THR A 64 -3.18 -1.23 -4.84
N LEU A 65 -3.62 -0.85 -3.63
CA LEU A 65 -3.08 0.29 -2.91
C LEU A 65 -1.58 0.12 -2.64
N GLY A 66 -1.17 -1.07 -2.17
CA GLY A 66 0.23 -1.37 -1.89
C GLY A 66 1.11 -1.31 -3.13
N LYS A 67 0.66 -1.88 -4.27
CA LYS A 67 1.38 -1.78 -5.55
C LYS A 67 1.59 -0.33 -5.97
N SER A 68 0.54 0.48 -5.90
CA SER A 68 0.60 1.91 -6.21
C SER A 68 1.55 2.67 -5.28
N LEU A 69 1.57 2.33 -3.98
CA LEU A 69 2.49 2.93 -3.01
C LEU A 69 3.95 2.58 -3.32
N VAL A 70 4.26 1.30 -3.56
CA VAL A 70 5.62 0.85 -3.89
C VAL A 70 6.12 1.50 -5.19
N ALA A 71 5.25 1.61 -6.21
CA ALA A 71 5.60 2.28 -7.46
C ALA A 71 5.99 3.75 -7.25
N ARG A 72 5.24 4.49 -6.41
CA ARG A 72 5.61 5.87 -6.06
C ARG A 72 6.93 5.98 -5.30
N LEU A 73 7.18 5.08 -4.34
CA LEU A 73 8.44 5.08 -3.59
C LEU A 73 9.64 4.78 -4.48
N LYS A 74 9.51 3.85 -5.44
CA LYS A 74 10.54 3.58 -6.45
C LYS A 74 10.82 4.81 -7.33
N ALA A 75 9.77 5.52 -7.76
CA ALA A 75 9.93 6.74 -8.55
C ALA A 75 10.69 7.84 -7.80
N VAL A 76 10.53 7.94 -6.47
CA VAL A 76 11.31 8.88 -5.63
C VAL A 76 12.79 8.51 -5.64
N LEU A 77 13.13 7.23 -5.48
CA LEU A 77 14.51 6.75 -5.53
C LEU A 77 15.18 6.98 -6.90
N ASP A 78 14.42 6.81 -7.98
CA ASP A 78 14.94 6.98 -9.34
C ASP A 78 15.25 8.46 -9.67
N GLN A 79 14.52 9.40 -9.08
CA GLN A 79 14.81 10.84 -9.24
C GLN A 79 16.16 11.25 -8.63
N ASP A 80 16.57 10.64 -7.53
CA ASP A 80 17.88 10.89 -6.92
C ASP A 80 19.04 10.37 -7.78
N LYS A 81 18.83 9.23 -8.45
CA LYS A 81 19.82 8.69 -9.39
C LYS A 81 20.04 9.61 -10.58
N VAL A 82 18.97 10.19 -11.13
CA VAL A 82 19.05 11.16 -12.25
C VAL A 82 19.78 12.44 -11.83
N ARG A 83 19.53 12.95 -10.62
CA ARG A 83 20.17 14.17 -10.10
C ARG A 83 21.68 14.00 -9.86
N THR A 84 22.09 12.81 -9.41
CA THR A 84 23.51 12.51 -9.14
C THR A 84 24.30 12.27 -10.45
N ALA A 85 23.62 11.88 -11.54
CA ALA A 85 24.23 11.56 -12.83
C ALA A 85 24.51 12.77 -13.75
N LEU A 86 24.19 14.00 -13.33
CA LEU A 86 24.51 15.21 -14.11
C LEU A 86 25.88 15.78 -13.69
N PRO A 87 26.95 15.61 -14.49
CA PRO A 87 28.22 16.30 -14.24
C PRO A 87 28.04 17.80 -14.48
N GLY A 88 28.47 18.60 -13.50
CA GLY A 88 28.50 20.06 -13.59
C GLY A 88 29.21 20.52 -14.86
N LYS A 89 28.46 21.17 -15.75
CA LYS A 89 29.00 21.87 -16.90
C LYS A 89 29.81 23.05 -16.35
N LYS A 90 31.14 22.90 -16.25
CA LYS A 90 32.05 24.01 -15.99
C LYS A 90 31.96 24.98 -17.18
N THR A 91 31.25 26.07 -17.02
CA THR A 91 31.44 27.27 -17.85
C THR A 91 32.67 28.00 -17.31
N GLY A 92 33.67 28.13 -18.19
CA GLY A 92 34.93 28.83 -17.91
C GLY A 92 34.81 30.33 -17.96
#